data_AF-A0A4Q2EAB8-F1
#
_entry.id   AF-A0A4Q2EAB8-F1
#
_cell.length_a   1.000
_cell.length_b   1.000
_cell.length_c   1.000
_cell.angle_alpha   90.00
_cell.angle_beta   90.00
_cell.angle_gamma   90.00
#
_symmetry.space_group_name_H-M   'P 1'
#
loop_
_entity.id
_entity.type
_entity.pdbx_description
1 polymer ?
#
loop_
_entity_poly.entity_id
_entity_poly.type
_entity_poly.pdbx_seq_one_letter_code
_entity_poly.pdbx_strand_id
1 'polypeptide(L)'
;MEMVNLSLTEAYVLAFNVLRGNGFSEAHAAAVAKNVTHGERDGCASHGLWRLLGIVETLRKGKVSPDAEPAIADTAPAIVKADAGGAFSLLAFERALPLLIEKARHGGIAALAINRCVHFSALFADVEPLTEAGLVALATTPSHAWVAPAGGTQPLFGTNPIAFGWPRGDKPPFIFDMATSAAARGEIQLHQRAGKAVPEGWGIDAQGNSTTNAQAILDGAMLTFGGHKGSALAAMVELLAGPLIGDMTSAESLAWDEGAGGLPYGGELILALDPTRFLGNDAAAHLARAETLFSGMTQQGARLPGERRYQSRERANRNGLEITLTLFNDISELLKSSS
;
A
#
# COMPACT_ATOMS: atom_id res chain seq x y z
N MET A 1 19.37 14.74 15.99
CA MET A 1 19.48 14.37 14.56
C MET A 1 19.09 15.60 13.77
N GLU A 2 19.88 16.02 12.80
CA GLU A 2 19.57 17.22 12.01
C GLU A 2 18.38 16.95 11.08
N MET A 3 17.48 17.93 10.96
CA MET A 3 16.22 17.80 10.23
C MET A 3 16.16 18.83 9.10
N VAL A 4 15.50 18.48 8.00
CA VAL A 4 15.17 19.35 6.87
C VAL A 4 13.66 19.45 6.81
N ASN A 5 13.14 20.67 6.69
CA ASN A 5 11.72 20.91 6.48
C ASN A 5 11.46 21.25 5.01
N LEU A 6 10.56 20.51 4.38
CA LEU A 6 10.14 20.70 2.99
C LEU A 6 8.65 21.03 2.95
N SER A 7 8.25 22.03 2.16
CA SER A 7 6.85 22.12 1.74
C SER A 7 6.43 20.88 0.96
N LEU A 8 5.12 20.61 0.87
CA LEU A 8 4.59 19.49 0.06
C LEU A 8 5.01 19.62 -1.41
N THR A 9 5.05 20.85 -1.93
CA THR A 9 5.51 21.13 -3.29
C THR A 9 6.99 20.80 -3.46
N GLU A 10 7.86 21.20 -2.53
CA GLU A 10 9.29 20.88 -2.59
C GLU A 10 9.54 19.37 -2.49
N ALA A 11 8.82 18.67 -1.62
CA ALA A 11 8.88 17.22 -1.50
C ALA A 11 8.43 16.51 -2.79
N TYR A 12 7.33 16.95 -3.40
CA TYR A 12 6.87 16.45 -4.69
C TYR A 12 7.90 16.70 -5.79
N VAL A 13 8.42 17.92 -5.91
CA VAL A 13 9.41 18.30 -6.93
C VAL A 13 10.70 17.50 -6.77
N LEU A 14 11.17 17.31 -5.53
CA LEU A 14 12.32 16.45 -5.24
C LEU A 14 12.08 15.03 -5.73
N ALA A 15 10.96 14.41 -5.33
CA ALA A 15 10.61 13.05 -5.73
C ALA A 15 10.47 12.91 -7.25
N PHE A 16 9.75 13.83 -7.89
CA PHE A 16 9.53 13.85 -9.33
C PHE A 16 10.85 13.97 -10.10
N ASN A 17 11.73 14.89 -9.71
CA ASN A 17 13.01 15.08 -10.37
C ASN A 17 13.93 13.86 -10.19
N VAL A 18 13.94 13.24 -9.01
CA VAL A 18 14.70 11.99 -8.76
C VAL A 18 14.25 10.90 -9.71
N LEU A 19 12.94 10.71 -9.86
CA LEU A 19 12.36 9.69 -10.74
C LEU A 19 12.67 9.98 -12.21
N ARG A 20 12.46 11.23 -12.68
CA ARG A 20 12.79 11.63 -14.05
C ARG A 20 14.28 11.46 -14.35
N GLY A 21 15.15 11.86 -13.42
CA GLY A 21 16.60 11.72 -13.55
C GLY A 21 17.05 10.26 -13.69
N ASN A 22 16.35 9.34 -13.03
CA ASN A 22 16.63 7.90 -13.11
C ASN A 22 15.91 7.18 -14.27
N GLY A 23 15.22 7.91 -15.16
CA GLY A 23 14.68 7.36 -16.41
C GLY A 23 13.19 7.01 -16.42
N PHE A 24 12.44 7.25 -15.33
CA PHE A 24 10.98 7.11 -15.34
C PHE A 24 10.35 8.10 -16.32
N SER A 25 9.36 7.66 -17.10
CA SER A 25 8.54 8.57 -17.92
C SER A 25 7.86 9.65 -17.06
N GLU A 26 7.41 10.74 -17.68
CA GLU A 26 6.74 11.83 -16.96
C GLU A 26 5.49 11.37 -16.20
N ALA A 27 4.67 10.53 -16.83
CA ALA A 27 3.45 10.00 -16.22
C ALA A 27 3.75 9.13 -15.00
N HIS A 28 4.72 8.20 -15.10
CA HIS A 28 5.13 7.36 -13.97
C HIS A 28 5.77 8.18 -12.86
N ALA A 29 6.66 9.12 -13.20
CA ALA A 29 7.29 10.00 -12.22
C ALA A 29 6.26 10.83 -11.44
N ALA A 30 5.23 11.36 -12.12
CA ALA A 30 4.17 12.13 -11.47
C ALA A 30 3.31 11.26 -10.53
N ALA A 31 2.87 10.08 -10.98
CA ALA A 31 2.05 9.16 -10.17
C ALA A 31 2.80 8.69 -8.92
N VAL A 32 4.06 8.28 -9.08
CA VAL A 32 4.92 7.83 -7.97
C VAL A 32 5.25 8.98 -7.02
N ALA A 33 5.66 10.16 -7.53
CA ALA A 33 5.99 11.32 -6.71
C ALA A 33 4.80 11.75 -5.84
N LYS A 34 3.60 11.83 -6.44
CA LYS A 34 2.36 12.14 -5.73
C LYS A 34 2.10 11.14 -4.60
N ASN A 35 2.24 9.85 -4.87
CA ASN A 35 2.01 8.80 -3.86
C ASN A 35 2.99 8.92 -2.68
N VAL A 36 4.31 9.01 -2.92
CA VAL A 36 5.29 9.09 -1.84
C VAL A 36 5.18 10.41 -1.05
N THR A 37 4.85 11.52 -1.70
CA THR A 37 4.59 12.79 -1.00
C THR A 37 3.36 12.69 -0.12
N HIS A 38 2.28 12.06 -0.60
CA HIS A 38 1.07 11.83 0.21
C HIS A 38 1.32 10.85 1.37
N GLY A 39 2.12 9.80 1.15
CA GLY A 39 2.55 8.88 2.19
C GLY A 39 3.29 9.59 3.33
N GLU A 40 4.22 10.49 2.98
CA GLU A 40 4.95 11.31 3.94
C GLU A 40 4.00 12.29 4.67
N ARG A 41 3.16 13.02 3.92
CA ARG A 41 2.15 13.96 4.45
C ARG A 41 1.24 13.31 5.49
N ASP A 42 0.82 12.07 5.26
CA ASP A 42 -0.08 11.34 6.14
C ASP A 42 0.66 10.63 7.30
N GLY A 43 1.97 10.83 7.43
CA GLY A 43 2.80 10.24 8.49
C GLY A 43 3.01 8.73 8.32
N CYS A 44 2.96 8.23 7.08
CA CYS A 44 3.26 6.86 6.71
C CYS A 44 4.65 6.79 6.05
N ALA A 45 5.69 7.19 6.78
CA ALA A 45 7.06 7.34 6.26
C ALA A 45 7.62 6.07 5.57
N SER A 46 7.20 4.87 6.00
CA SER A 46 7.58 3.61 5.34
C SER A 46 7.09 3.52 3.89
N HIS A 47 6.07 4.27 3.51
CA HIS A 47 5.53 4.39 2.15
C HIS A 47 5.61 5.85 1.66
N GLY A 48 6.44 6.67 2.32
CA GLY A 48 6.68 8.08 2.02
C GLY A 48 7.97 8.28 1.21
N LEU A 49 8.66 9.41 1.43
CA LEU A 49 9.85 9.80 0.65
C LEU A 49 10.99 8.79 0.76
N TRP A 50 11.13 8.12 1.90
CA TRP A 50 12.10 7.04 2.09
C TRP A 50 11.99 5.92 1.04
N ARG A 51 10.79 5.70 0.51
CA ARG A 51 10.53 4.65 -0.46
C ARG A 51 11.19 4.89 -1.82
N LEU A 52 11.55 6.15 -2.14
CA LEU A 52 12.29 6.49 -3.37
C LEU A 52 13.58 5.69 -3.55
N LEU A 53 14.26 5.38 -2.44
CA LEU A 53 15.49 4.57 -2.47
C LEU A 53 15.23 3.19 -3.06
N GLY A 54 14.22 2.48 -2.54
CA GLY A 54 13.84 1.15 -3.03
C GLY A 54 13.21 1.17 -4.43
N ILE A 55 12.50 2.25 -4.78
CA ILE A 55 11.91 2.45 -6.12
C ILE A 55 13.01 2.53 -7.18
N VAL A 56 14.00 3.41 -6.97
CA VAL A 56 15.12 3.57 -7.91
C VAL A 56 16.01 2.33 -7.94
N GLU A 57 16.25 1.69 -6.79
CA GLU A 57 16.99 0.44 -6.73
C GLU A 57 16.30 -0.69 -7.52
N THR A 58 14.97 -0.81 -7.41
CA THR A 58 14.19 -1.81 -8.17
C THR A 58 14.32 -1.57 -9.68
N LEU A 59 14.33 -0.31 -10.12
CA LEU A 59 14.57 0.05 -11.51
C LEU A 59 15.98 -0.34 -11.96
N ARG A 60 17.00 0.00 -11.18
CA ARG A 60 18.41 -0.33 -11.50
C ARG A 60 18.66 -1.84 -11.59
N LYS A 61 17.85 -2.64 -10.89
CA LYS A 61 17.85 -4.11 -10.94
C LYS A 61 17.10 -4.68 -12.16
N GLY A 62 16.47 -3.83 -12.98
CA GLY A 62 15.66 -4.25 -14.12
C GLY A 62 14.35 -4.93 -13.72
N LYS A 63 13.89 -4.74 -12.48
CA LYS A 63 12.69 -5.40 -11.92
C LYS A 63 11.43 -4.51 -11.98
N VAL A 64 11.49 -3.37 -12.68
CA VAL A 64 10.31 -2.54 -12.98
C VAL A 64 10.51 -1.81 -14.31
N SER A 65 9.44 -1.65 -15.07
CA SER A 65 9.44 -0.81 -16.27
C SER A 65 9.30 0.68 -15.89
N PRO A 66 10.17 1.57 -16.40
CA PRO A 66 10.08 3.00 -16.13
C PRO A 66 9.04 3.75 -16.97
N ASP A 67 8.56 3.14 -18.06
CA ASP A 67 7.87 3.85 -19.14
C ASP A 67 6.70 3.08 -19.77
N ALA A 68 6.38 1.86 -19.31
CA ALA A 68 5.24 1.11 -19.84
C ALA A 68 3.91 1.86 -19.64
N GLU A 69 3.17 2.12 -20.73
CA GLU A 69 1.83 2.69 -20.63
C GLU A 69 0.81 1.59 -20.27
N PRO A 70 0.00 1.78 -19.22
CA PRO A 70 -0.98 0.78 -18.82
C PRO A 70 -2.06 0.55 -19.88
N ALA A 71 -2.43 -0.71 -20.10
CA ALA A 71 -3.55 -1.07 -20.95
C ALA A 71 -4.82 -1.28 -20.11
N ILE A 72 -5.79 -0.38 -20.25
CA ILE A 72 -7.08 -0.46 -19.56
C ILE A 72 -8.10 -1.15 -20.46
N ALA A 73 -8.76 -2.18 -19.94
CA ALA A 73 -9.78 -2.93 -20.65
C ALA A 73 -11.07 -3.04 -19.83
N ASP A 74 -12.19 -2.71 -20.47
CA ASP A 74 -13.53 -3.05 -20.00
C ASP A 74 -13.83 -4.51 -20.38
N THR A 75 -13.57 -5.42 -19.46
CA THR A 75 -13.65 -6.87 -19.74
C THR A 75 -14.98 -7.49 -19.37
N ALA A 76 -15.75 -6.85 -18.48
CA ALA A 76 -17.07 -7.29 -18.07
C ALA A 76 -17.87 -6.13 -17.44
N PRO A 77 -19.21 -6.25 -17.30
CA PRO A 77 -20.04 -5.16 -16.78
C PRO A 77 -19.54 -4.55 -15.45
N ALA A 78 -19.02 -5.39 -14.55
CA ALA A 78 -18.52 -4.97 -13.23
C ALA A 78 -17.00 -5.13 -13.08
N ILE A 79 -16.24 -5.43 -14.14
CA ILE A 79 -14.79 -5.69 -14.03
C ILE A 79 -14.02 -4.77 -14.99
N VAL A 80 -13.08 -4.01 -14.42
CA VAL A 80 -12.02 -3.29 -15.14
C VAL A 80 -10.73 -4.07 -14.98
N LYS A 81 -10.02 -4.30 -16.08
CA LYS A 81 -8.66 -4.85 -16.06
C LYS A 81 -7.66 -3.76 -16.42
N ALA A 82 -6.57 -3.67 -15.68
CA ALA A 82 -5.47 -2.76 -15.96
C ALA A 82 -4.15 -3.54 -15.98
N ASP A 83 -3.58 -3.78 -17.16
CA ASP A 83 -2.23 -4.35 -17.28
C ASP A 83 -1.22 -3.21 -17.13
N ALA A 84 -0.42 -3.22 -16.06
CA ALA A 84 0.59 -2.20 -15.79
C ALA A 84 1.88 -2.35 -16.62
N GLY A 85 1.99 -3.39 -17.45
CA GLY A 85 3.10 -3.58 -18.37
C GLY A 85 4.45 -3.80 -17.70
N GLY A 86 4.46 -4.20 -16.43
CA GLY A 86 5.67 -4.35 -15.62
C GLY A 86 6.10 -3.10 -14.86
N ALA A 87 5.36 -1.99 -14.95
CA ALA A 87 5.62 -0.78 -14.19
C ALA A 87 5.01 -0.83 -12.77
N PHE A 88 5.15 0.25 -12.01
CA PHE A 88 4.45 0.38 -10.74
C PHE A 88 2.92 0.47 -10.94
N SER A 89 2.16 -0.06 -9.97
CA SER A 89 0.67 -0.10 -10.03
C SER A 89 0.02 1.28 -10.18
N LEU A 90 0.67 2.33 -9.68
CA LEU A 90 0.08 3.67 -9.50
C LEU A 90 -0.47 4.30 -10.77
N LEU A 91 0.26 4.26 -11.89
CA LEU A 91 -0.24 4.85 -13.14
C LEU A 91 -1.42 4.04 -13.69
N ALA A 92 -1.37 2.71 -13.58
CA ALA A 92 -2.46 1.83 -13.99
C ALA A 92 -3.73 2.10 -13.17
N PHE A 93 -3.58 2.29 -11.85
CA PHE A 93 -4.65 2.72 -10.95
C PHE A 93 -5.24 4.07 -11.38
N GLU A 94 -4.41 5.11 -11.56
CA GLU A 94 -4.89 6.44 -11.93
C GLU A 94 -5.64 6.45 -13.27
N ARG A 95 -5.21 5.64 -14.25
CA ARG A 95 -5.86 5.50 -15.56
C ARG A 95 -7.18 4.71 -15.49
N ALA A 96 -7.26 3.71 -14.62
CA ALA A 96 -8.44 2.84 -14.49
C ALA A 96 -9.52 3.40 -13.54
N LEU A 97 -9.14 4.26 -12.59
CA LEU A 97 -10.01 4.77 -11.54
C LEU A 97 -11.32 5.40 -12.06
N PRO A 98 -11.33 6.26 -13.12
CA PRO A 98 -12.57 6.82 -13.63
C PRO A 98 -13.57 5.75 -14.10
N LEU A 99 -13.10 4.73 -14.81
CA LEU A 99 -13.94 3.64 -15.31
C LEU A 99 -14.44 2.74 -14.17
N LEU A 100 -13.63 2.49 -13.14
CA LEU A 100 -14.04 1.77 -11.94
C LEU A 100 -15.19 2.49 -11.24
N ILE A 101 -15.06 3.81 -11.02
CA ILE A 101 -16.09 4.64 -10.38
C ILE A 101 -17.37 4.64 -11.22
N GLU A 102 -17.27 4.80 -12.54
CA GLU A 102 -18.41 4.76 -13.45
C GLU A 102 -19.18 3.44 -13.32
N LYS A 103 -18.48 2.31 -13.39
CA LYS A 103 -19.10 0.98 -13.27
C LYS A 103 -19.73 0.75 -11.91
N ALA A 104 -19.06 1.14 -10.81
CA ALA A 104 -19.63 1.01 -9.48
C ALA A 104 -20.92 1.83 -9.34
N ARG A 105 -20.95 3.05 -9.87
CA ARG A 105 -22.17 3.90 -9.88
C ARG A 105 -23.27 3.36 -10.77
N HIS A 106 -22.92 2.65 -11.84
CA HIS A 106 -23.90 2.05 -12.73
C HIS A 106 -24.49 0.74 -12.15
N GLY A 107 -23.61 -0.21 -11.80
CA GLY A 107 -23.98 -1.57 -11.40
C GLY A 107 -24.09 -1.81 -9.90
N GLY A 108 -23.74 -0.82 -9.07
CA GLY A 108 -23.72 -0.92 -7.60
C GLY A 108 -22.43 -1.52 -7.03
N ILE A 109 -21.74 -2.37 -7.79
CA ILE A 109 -20.43 -2.91 -7.44
C ILE A 109 -19.56 -2.99 -8.70
N ALA A 110 -18.27 -2.70 -8.55
CA ALA A 110 -17.28 -2.96 -9.57
C ALA A 110 -15.94 -3.36 -8.94
N ALA A 111 -15.13 -4.08 -9.70
CA ALA A 111 -13.78 -4.48 -9.35
C ALA A 111 -12.79 -3.97 -10.39
N LEU A 112 -11.62 -3.55 -9.91
CA LEU A 112 -10.44 -3.27 -10.70
C LEU A 112 -9.38 -4.33 -10.38
N ALA A 113 -9.00 -5.08 -11.40
CA ALA A 113 -7.87 -6.00 -11.37
C ALA A 113 -6.66 -5.32 -12.02
N ILE A 114 -5.65 -4.96 -11.23
CA ILE A 114 -4.37 -4.46 -11.73
C ILE A 114 -3.42 -5.66 -11.81
N ASN A 115 -2.83 -5.88 -12.99
CA ASN A 115 -1.95 -7.00 -13.25
C ASN A 115 -0.55 -6.55 -13.65
N ARG A 116 0.41 -7.47 -13.53
CA ARG A 116 1.79 -7.31 -14.03
C ARG A 116 2.43 -6.02 -13.51
N CYS A 117 2.26 -5.75 -12.22
CA CYS A 117 2.69 -4.51 -11.60
C CYS A 117 3.69 -4.76 -10.47
N VAL A 118 4.54 -3.77 -10.20
CA VAL A 118 5.28 -3.71 -8.94
C VAL A 118 4.45 -2.89 -7.95
N HIS A 119 4.19 -3.44 -6.77
CA HIS A 119 3.39 -2.77 -5.74
C HIS A 119 4.25 -2.35 -4.55
N PHE A 120 4.18 -1.07 -4.18
CA PHE A 120 4.88 -0.54 -3.01
C PHE A 120 4.07 0.44 -2.17
N SER A 121 2.90 0.89 -2.63
CA SER A 121 2.10 1.93 -1.97
C SER A 121 1.40 1.40 -0.73
N ALA A 122 1.01 2.32 0.15
CA ALA A 122 0.07 2.00 1.22
C ALA A 122 -1.35 1.98 0.63
N LEU A 123 -2.11 0.92 0.90
CA LEU A 123 -3.41 0.69 0.26
C LEU A 123 -4.48 1.73 0.67
N PHE A 124 -4.27 2.48 1.77
CA PHE A 124 -5.14 3.61 2.06
C PHE A 124 -5.19 4.63 0.90
N ALA A 125 -4.09 4.78 0.15
CA ALA A 125 -4.00 5.70 -0.98
C ALA A 125 -4.87 5.27 -2.17
N ASP A 126 -5.17 3.98 -2.28
CA ASP A 126 -5.94 3.38 -3.38
C ASP A 126 -7.44 3.34 -3.04
N VAL A 127 -7.81 3.21 -1.75
CA VAL A 127 -9.22 3.26 -1.30
C VAL A 127 -9.73 4.68 -1.01
N GLU A 128 -8.86 5.62 -0.63
CA GLU A 128 -9.29 6.97 -0.24
C GLU A 128 -9.99 7.72 -1.39
N PRO A 129 -9.48 7.74 -2.64
CA PRO A 129 -10.15 8.40 -3.77
C PRO A 129 -11.56 7.84 -4.05
N LEU A 130 -11.78 6.54 -3.83
CA LEU A 130 -13.09 5.92 -3.97
C LEU A 130 -14.04 6.39 -2.86
N THR A 131 -13.56 6.52 -1.62
CA THR A 131 -14.36 7.05 -0.51
C THR A 131 -14.69 8.53 -0.67
N GLU A 132 -13.76 9.33 -1.21
CA GLU A 132 -14.02 10.73 -1.58
C GLU A 132 -15.07 10.84 -2.68
N ALA A 133 -15.14 9.86 -3.59
CA ALA A 133 -16.18 9.74 -4.61
C ALA A 133 -17.53 9.22 -4.06
N GLY A 134 -17.64 8.99 -2.75
CA GLY A 134 -18.85 8.52 -2.07
C GLY A 134 -19.04 7.00 -2.06
N LEU A 135 -18.02 6.23 -2.46
CA LEU A 135 -18.08 4.78 -2.56
C LEU A 135 -17.46 4.10 -1.33
N VAL A 136 -17.94 2.90 -1.00
CA VAL A 136 -17.24 1.99 -0.09
C VAL A 136 -16.17 1.26 -0.89
N ALA A 137 -14.98 1.11 -0.33
CA ALA A 137 -13.86 0.52 -1.04
C ALA A 137 -13.13 -0.55 -0.22
N LEU A 138 -12.60 -1.55 -0.91
CA LEU A 138 -11.70 -2.55 -0.33
C LEU A 138 -10.55 -2.78 -1.31
N ALA A 139 -9.31 -2.81 -0.83
CA ALA A 139 -8.14 -3.10 -1.66
C ALA A 139 -7.29 -4.18 -1.01
N THR A 140 -6.65 -5.01 -1.83
CA THR A 140 -5.71 -6.03 -1.37
C THR A 140 -4.70 -6.41 -2.45
N THR A 141 -3.49 -6.79 -2.03
CA THR A 141 -2.38 -7.18 -2.90
C THR A 141 -1.50 -8.21 -2.18
N PRO A 142 -1.01 -9.25 -2.86
CA PRO A 142 0.08 -10.08 -2.35
C PRO A 142 1.38 -9.27 -2.30
N SER A 143 2.39 -9.80 -1.62
CA SER A 143 3.75 -9.23 -1.56
C SER A 143 4.80 -10.30 -1.94
N HIS A 144 6.03 -10.22 -1.43
CA HIS A 144 7.00 -11.32 -1.47
C HIS A 144 6.76 -12.29 -0.31
N ALA A 145 6.99 -13.60 -0.51
CA ALA A 145 6.82 -14.60 0.53
C ALA A 145 7.77 -14.37 1.73
N TRP A 146 7.22 -13.86 2.83
CA TRP A 146 7.94 -13.53 4.07
C TRP A 146 7.26 -14.04 5.33
N VAL A 147 6.01 -14.50 5.23
CA VAL A 147 5.14 -14.83 6.35
C VAL A 147 4.81 -16.32 6.32
N ALA A 148 4.96 -17.00 7.45
CA ALA A 148 4.57 -18.40 7.59
C ALA A 148 3.05 -18.54 7.83
N PRO A 149 2.39 -19.55 7.23
CA PRO A 149 1.00 -19.87 7.56
C PRO A 149 0.92 -20.36 9.02
N ALA A 150 -0.24 -20.21 9.65
CA ALA A 150 -0.43 -20.74 11.01
C ALA A 150 -0.21 -22.26 11.03
N GLY A 151 0.73 -22.71 11.88
CA GLY A 151 1.18 -24.10 11.95
C GLY A 151 2.31 -24.47 10.98
N GLY A 152 2.69 -23.58 10.06
CA GLY A 152 3.89 -23.71 9.24
C GLY A 152 5.10 -23.00 9.85
N THR A 153 6.28 -23.27 9.29
CA THR A 153 7.56 -22.75 9.78
C THR A 153 8.39 -22.06 8.70
N GLN A 154 7.89 -21.98 7.47
CA GLN A 154 8.60 -21.43 6.33
C GLN A 154 7.79 -20.31 5.67
N PRO A 155 8.45 -19.29 5.09
CA PRO A 155 7.76 -18.24 4.34
C PRO A 155 6.90 -18.82 3.21
N LEU A 156 5.67 -18.36 3.09
CA LEU A 156 4.76 -18.74 2.02
C LEU A 156 3.88 -17.58 1.58
N PHE A 157 3.34 -16.82 2.54
CA PHE A 157 2.53 -15.65 2.27
C PHE A 157 3.37 -14.39 2.26
N GLY A 158 2.90 -13.35 1.56
CA GLY A 158 3.39 -12.01 1.78
C GLY A 158 2.81 -11.37 3.05
N THR A 159 3.20 -10.12 3.30
CA THR A 159 2.57 -9.30 4.35
C THR A 159 1.11 -8.96 4.02
N ASN A 160 0.71 -9.12 2.75
CA ASN A 160 -0.66 -9.24 2.24
C ASN A 160 -1.65 -8.25 2.85
N PRO A 161 -1.45 -6.93 2.65
CA PRO A 161 -2.31 -5.94 3.27
C PRO A 161 -3.76 -5.99 2.77
N ILE A 162 -4.65 -5.54 3.64
CA ILE A 162 -6.06 -5.28 3.36
C ILE A 162 -6.35 -3.84 3.80
N ALA A 163 -6.90 -3.05 2.89
CA ALA A 163 -7.48 -1.75 3.22
C ALA A 163 -8.97 -1.76 2.98
N PHE A 164 -9.69 -1.00 3.79
CA PHE A 164 -11.12 -0.77 3.65
C PHE A 164 -11.42 0.69 3.93
N GLY A 165 -12.28 1.28 3.13
CA GLY A 165 -12.74 2.65 3.24
C GLY A 165 -14.25 2.75 3.28
N TRP A 166 -14.76 3.59 4.18
CA TRP A 166 -16.17 3.96 4.28
C TRP A 166 -16.35 5.48 4.11
N PRO A 167 -17.21 5.92 3.18
CA PRO A 167 -17.44 7.33 2.88
C PRO A 167 -18.25 8.01 3.99
N ARG A 168 -17.94 9.27 4.29
CA ARG A 168 -18.55 10.02 5.40
C ARG A 168 -19.03 11.44 5.03
N GLY A 169 -19.32 11.66 3.74
CA GLY A 169 -19.71 12.97 3.21
C GLY A 169 -18.59 13.99 3.43
N ASP A 170 -18.89 15.10 4.10
CA ASP A 170 -17.94 16.19 4.35
C ASP A 170 -16.91 15.90 5.46
N LYS A 171 -16.95 14.71 6.07
CA LYS A 171 -15.99 14.30 7.10
C LYS A 171 -14.90 13.41 6.49
N PRO A 172 -13.69 13.38 7.07
CA PRO A 172 -12.67 12.41 6.66
C PRO A 172 -13.20 10.98 6.72
N PRO A 173 -12.96 10.16 5.68
CA PRO A 173 -13.51 8.81 5.60
C PRO A 173 -12.95 7.91 6.70
N PHE A 174 -13.72 6.90 7.10
CA PHE A 174 -13.18 5.84 7.97
C PHE A 174 -12.34 4.92 7.08
N ILE A 175 -11.03 4.82 7.35
CA ILE A 175 -10.16 3.95 6.56
C ILE A 175 -9.22 3.19 7.49
N PHE A 176 -9.27 1.86 7.41
CA PHE A 176 -8.18 1.03 7.93
C PHE A 176 -7.31 0.56 6.77
N ASP A 177 -6.03 0.37 7.07
CA ASP A 177 -5.02 -0.20 6.18
C ASP A 177 -4.04 -0.96 7.07
N MET A 178 -3.96 -2.27 6.91
CA MET A 178 -3.15 -3.14 7.75
C MET A 178 -2.61 -4.34 6.97
N ALA A 179 -1.38 -4.73 7.27
CA ALA A 179 -0.83 -6.02 6.87
C ALA A 179 -1.55 -7.18 7.58
N THR A 180 -1.59 -8.36 6.96
CA THR A 180 -2.01 -9.59 7.64
C THR A 180 -0.90 -10.24 8.47
N SER A 181 0.32 -9.73 8.37
CA SER A 181 1.44 -10.08 9.25
C SER A 181 1.32 -9.41 10.63
N ALA A 182 1.94 -10.00 11.65
CA ALA A 182 1.96 -9.49 13.02
C ALA A 182 2.67 -8.14 13.15
N ALA A 183 3.57 -7.82 12.22
CA ALA A 183 4.25 -6.54 12.10
C ALA A 183 4.55 -6.24 10.62
N ALA A 184 4.90 -5.00 10.31
CA ALA A 184 5.43 -4.66 8.99
C ALA A 184 6.90 -5.11 8.87
N ARG A 185 7.31 -5.65 7.70
CA ARG A 185 8.70 -6.09 7.48
C ARG A 185 9.70 -4.94 7.69
N GLY A 186 9.35 -3.74 7.24
CA GLY A 186 10.17 -2.53 7.45
C GLY A 186 10.38 -2.20 8.93
N GLU A 187 9.41 -2.51 9.81
CA GLU A 187 9.55 -2.28 11.24
C GLU A 187 10.56 -3.24 11.88
N ILE A 188 10.59 -4.50 11.44
CA ILE A 188 11.62 -5.47 11.85
C ILE A 188 13.01 -5.03 11.37
N GLN A 189 13.12 -4.54 10.13
CA GLN A 189 14.39 -4.00 9.58
C GLN A 189 14.88 -2.78 10.38
N LEU A 190 13.98 -1.92 10.87
CA LEU A 190 14.35 -0.81 11.75
C LEU A 190 14.92 -1.30 13.09
N HIS A 191 14.31 -2.33 13.70
CA HIS A 191 14.81 -2.94 14.93
C HIS A 191 16.19 -3.60 14.72
N GLN A 192 16.37 -4.31 13.60
CA GLN A 192 17.64 -4.90 13.18
C GLN A 192 18.73 -3.82 13.07
N ARG A 193 18.48 -2.73 12.34
CA ARG A 193 19.44 -1.61 12.20
C ARG A 193 19.77 -0.95 13.53
N ALA A 194 18.81 -0.90 14.45
CA ALA A 194 19.00 -0.36 15.78
C ALA A 194 19.66 -1.35 16.77
N GLY A 195 19.89 -2.60 16.37
CA GLY A 195 20.38 -3.65 17.26
C GLY A 195 19.42 -3.98 18.41
N LYS A 196 18.11 -3.75 18.21
CA LYS A 196 17.08 -3.94 19.25
C LYS A 196 16.29 -5.22 18.99
N ALA A 197 15.87 -5.88 20.06
CA ALA A 197 14.91 -6.97 20.00
C ALA A 197 13.53 -6.47 19.54
N VAL A 198 12.79 -7.32 18.83
CA VAL A 198 11.37 -7.08 18.49
C VAL A 198 10.45 -7.67 19.55
N PRO A 199 9.17 -7.25 19.62
CA PRO A 199 8.18 -7.91 20.46
C PRO A 199 8.02 -9.41 20.14
N GLU A 200 7.66 -10.19 21.16
CA GLU A 200 7.34 -11.60 20.98
C GLU A 200 6.16 -11.79 20.01
N GLY A 201 6.18 -12.91 19.28
CA GLY A 201 5.11 -13.27 18.33
C GLY A 201 5.19 -12.57 16.97
N TRP A 202 6.25 -11.82 16.68
CA TRP A 202 6.45 -11.20 15.36
C TRP A 202 7.02 -12.17 14.31
N GLY A 203 7.77 -13.19 14.75
CA GLY A 203 8.43 -14.08 13.82
C GLY A 203 9.08 -15.30 14.47
N ILE A 204 9.61 -16.15 13.60
CA ILE A 204 10.34 -17.37 13.88
C ILE A 204 11.68 -17.37 13.13
N ASP A 205 12.66 -18.08 13.66
CA ASP A 205 13.95 -18.28 12.98
C ASP A 205 13.84 -19.30 11.83
N ALA A 206 14.94 -19.52 11.11
CA ALA A 206 15.01 -20.46 9.99
C ALA A 206 14.73 -21.93 10.38
N GLN A 207 14.83 -22.27 11.67
CA GLN A 207 14.49 -23.60 12.20
C GLN A 207 13.02 -23.69 12.67
N GLY A 208 12.29 -22.58 12.62
CA GLY A 208 10.89 -22.50 13.01
C GLY A 208 10.66 -22.20 14.49
N ASN A 209 11.68 -21.81 15.25
CA ASN A 209 11.54 -21.47 16.66
C ASN A 209 11.16 -20.00 16.84
N SER A 210 10.25 -19.71 17.77
CA SER A 210 9.92 -18.33 18.16
C SER A 210 11.15 -17.57 18.61
N THR A 211 11.30 -16.33 18.13
CA THR A 211 12.46 -15.48 18.46
C THR A 211 12.06 -14.01 18.52
N THR A 212 12.84 -13.22 19.26
CA THR A 212 12.75 -11.75 19.31
C THR A 212 13.94 -11.09 18.60
N ASN A 213 14.83 -11.89 18.01
CA ASN A 213 15.96 -11.37 17.24
C ASN A 213 15.51 -10.97 15.83
N ALA A 214 15.63 -9.68 15.50
CA ALA A 214 15.17 -9.15 14.21
C ALA A 214 15.86 -9.80 13.00
N GLN A 215 17.17 -10.07 13.08
CA GLN A 215 17.92 -10.73 11.99
C GLN A 215 17.41 -12.16 11.79
N ALA A 216 17.26 -12.93 12.88
CA ALA A 216 16.77 -14.30 12.83
C ALA A 216 15.38 -14.40 12.18
N ILE A 217 14.50 -13.41 12.42
CA ILE A 217 13.18 -13.34 11.77
C ILE A 217 13.31 -13.01 10.27
N LEU A 218 14.20 -12.10 9.90
CA LEU A 218 14.39 -11.71 8.50
C LEU A 218 14.97 -12.86 7.65
N ASP A 219 15.77 -13.73 8.27
CA ASP A 219 16.34 -14.95 7.68
C ASP A 219 15.39 -16.16 7.80
N GLY A 220 14.43 -16.11 8.73
CA GLY A 220 13.38 -17.09 8.94
C GLY A 220 12.05 -16.65 8.32
N ALA A 221 11.01 -16.53 9.15
CA ALA A 221 9.69 -16.09 8.70
C ALA A 221 9.00 -15.18 9.73
N MET A 222 8.20 -14.25 9.20
CA MET A 222 7.27 -13.46 9.99
C MET A 222 6.02 -14.30 10.33
N LEU A 223 5.32 -13.95 11.40
CA LEU A 223 4.03 -14.56 11.76
C LEU A 223 2.85 -13.68 11.34
N THR A 224 1.66 -14.26 11.29
CA THR A 224 0.40 -13.55 11.03
C THR A 224 -0.18 -12.92 12.29
N PHE A 225 -0.91 -11.81 12.16
CA PHE A 225 -1.63 -11.26 13.31
C PHE A 225 -2.74 -12.23 13.73
N GLY A 226 -3.06 -12.30 15.03
CA GLY A 226 -4.18 -13.12 15.52
C GLY A 226 -4.08 -14.62 15.16
N GLY A 227 -2.87 -15.13 14.92
CA GLY A 227 -2.62 -16.55 14.60
C GLY A 227 -3.38 -17.02 13.36
N HIS A 228 -4.16 -18.10 13.50
CA HIS A 228 -4.90 -18.72 12.40
C HIS A 228 -5.89 -17.77 11.70
N LYS A 229 -6.40 -16.73 12.38
CA LYS A 229 -7.31 -15.75 11.75
C LYS A 229 -6.59 -14.86 10.74
N GLY A 230 -5.43 -14.32 11.10
CA GLY A 230 -4.60 -13.57 10.14
C GLY A 230 -4.06 -14.47 9.04
N SER A 231 -3.78 -15.75 9.34
CA SER A 231 -3.39 -16.73 8.32
C SER A 231 -4.49 -16.99 7.30
N ALA A 232 -5.75 -17.07 7.73
CA ALA A 232 -6.88 -17.21 6.81
C ALA A 232 -7.05 -15.96 5.93
N LEU A 233 -6.88 -14.77 6.50
CA LEU A 233 -6.91 -13.52 5.74
C LEU A 233 -5.74 -13.41 4.76
N ALA A 234 -4.52 -13.77 5.18
CA ALA A 234 -3.36 -13.78 4.30
C ALA A 234 -3.58 -14.69 3.09
N ALA A 235 -4.12 -15.90 3.29
CA ALA A 235 -4.48 -16.82 2.22
C ALA A 235 -5.60 -16.28 1.32
N MET A 236 -6.60 -15.59 1.89
CA MET A 236 -7.63 -14.91 1.10
C MET A 236 -7.02 -13.86 0.16
N VAL A 237 -6.08 -13.05 0.65
CA VAL A 237 -5.37 -12.05 -0.18
C VAL A 237 -4.59 -12.70 -1.32
N GLU A 238 -3.83 -13.76 -1.04
CA GLU A 238 -3.11 -14.54 -2.08
C GLU A 238 -4.06 -14.92 -3.20
N LEU A 239 -5.23 -15.49 -2.86
CA LEU A 239 -6.18 -16.00 -3.82
C LEU A 239 -6.89 -14.90 -4.61
N LEU A 240 -7.29 -13.81 -3.94
CA LEU A 240 -8.07 -12.72 -4.55
C LEU A 240 -7.24 -11.85 -5.50
N ALA A 241 -6.01 -11.51 -5.12
CA ALA A 241 -5.17 -10.57 -5.87
C ALA A 241 -3.95 -11.23 -6.53
N GLY A 242 -3.81 -12.55 -6.40
CA GLY A 242 -2.96 -13.40 -7.26
C GLY A 242 -3.82 -14.18 -8.26
N PRO A 243 -4.09 -15.50 -8.06
CA PRO A 243 -4.69 -16.35 -9.07
C PRO A 243 -6.06 -15.91 -9.62
N LEU A 244 -6.95 -15.33 -8.81
CA LEU A 244 -8.29 -14.91 -9.26
C LEU A 244 -8.21 -13.88 -10.41
N ILE A 245 -7.28 -12.92 -10.31
CA ILE A 245 -7.07 -11.90 -11.34
C ILE A 245 -6.04 -12.31 -12.38
N GLY A 246 -5.54 -13.55 -12.32
CA GLY A 246 -4.53 -14.08 -13.23
C GLY A 246 -3.12 -13.52 -12.97
N ASP A 247 -2.77 -13.29 -11.70
CA ASP A 247 -1.45 -12.82 -11.29
C ASP A 247 -0.76 -13.74 -10.26
N MET A 248 0.45 -13.36 -9.87
CA MET A 248 1.33 -14.14 -9.00
C MET A 248 0.85 -14.17 -7.53
N THR A 249 1.04 -15.33 -6.91
CA THR A 249 1.11 -15.46 -5.44
C THR A 249 2.42 -14.88 -4.91
N SER A 250 2.53 -14.70 -3.59
CA SER A 250 3.75 -14.18 -2.97
C SER A 250 4.98 -15.07 -3.13
N ALA A 251 4.80 -16.39 -3.22
CA ALA A 251 5.89 -17.31 -3.49
C ALA A 251 6.43 -17.15 -4.92
N GLU A 252 5.53 -16.96 -5.89
CA GLU A 252 5.88 -16.71 -7.29
C GLU A 252 6.52 -15.33 -7.47
N SER A 253 6.04 -14.31 -6.75
CA SER A 253 6.64 -12.97 -6.72
C SER A 253 8.10 -13.02 -6.26
N LEU A 254 8.38 -13.75 -5.17
CA LEU A 254 9.74 -13.92 -4.65
C LEU A 254 10.62 -14.73 -5.61
N ALA A 255 10.06 -15.77 -6.25
CA ALA A 255 10.78 -16.55 -7.25
C ALA A 255 11.14 -15.70 -8.48
N TRP A 256 10.22 -14.85 -8.96
CA TRP A 256 10.44 -13.93 -10.07
C TRP A 256 11.51 -12.88 -9.77
N ASP A 257 11.65 -12.45 -8.51
CA ASP A 257 12.73 -11.54 -8.09
C ASP A 257 14.13 -12.15 -8.26
N GLU A 258 14.26 -13.49 -8.23
CA GLU A 258 15.53 -14.22 -8.40
C GLU A 258 16.64 -13.74 -7.45
N GLY A 259 16.26 -13.25 -6.26
CA GLY A 259 17.19 -12.74 -5.25
C GLY A 259 17.81 -11.37 -5.60
N ALA A 260 17.29 -10.65 -6.60
CA ALA A 260 17.72 -9.29 -6.91
C ALA A 260 17.47 -8.34 -5.73
N GLY A 261 16.47 -8.61 -4.90
CA GLY A 261 16.02 -7.75 -3.81
C GLY A 261 15.24 -6.53 -4.32
N GLY A 262 14.45 -6.72 -5.36
CA GLY A 262 13.49 -5.73 -5.85
C GLY A 262 12.20 -5.70 -5.03
N LEU A 263 11.38 -4.68 -5.27
CA LEU A 263 10.05 -4.58 -4.69
C LEU A 263 9.11 -5.68 -5.25
N PRO A 264 8.05 -6.07 -4.52
CA PRO A 264 7.15 -7.15 -4.91
C PRO A 264 6.47 -6.92 -6.26
N TYR A 265 6.52 -7.95 -7.12
CA TYR A 265 5.86 -7.99 -8.42
C TYR A 265 4.62 -8.89 -8.37
N GLY A 266 3.48 -8.45 -8.87
CA GLY A 266 2.26 -9.23 -8.88
C GLY A 266 1.05 -8.41 -9.32
N GLY A 267 -0.06 -8.57 -8.62
CA GLY A 267 -1.31 -7.87 -8.89
C GLY A 267 -1.99 -7.30 -7.65
N GLU A 268 -2.98 -6.46 -7.90
CA GLU A 268 -3.80 -5.80 -6.89
C GLU A 268 -5.28 -5.90 -7.29
N LEU A 269 -6.14 -6.19 -6.31
CA LEU A 269 -7.58 -6.17 -6.49
C LEU A 269 -8.18 -5.04 -5.65
N ILE A 270 -8.97 -4.19 -6.31
CA ILE A 270 -9.71 -3.09 -5.69
C ILE A 270 -11.20 -3.28 -5.98
N LEU A 271 -12.03 -3.25 -4.95
CA LEU A 271 -13.49 -3.31 -5.03
C LEU A 271 -14.07 -1.94 -4.67
N ALA A 272 -15.06 -1.52 -5.45
CA ALA A 272 -15.83 -0.30 -5.22
C ALA A 272 -17.32 -0.65 -5.16
N LEU A 273 -18.00 -0.21 -4.10
CA LEU A 273 -19.42 -0.46 -3.85
C LEU A 273 -20.14 0.88 -3.69
N ASP A 274 -21.25 1.09 -4.38
CA ASP A 274 -22.05 2.32 -4.31
C ASP A 274 -23.18 2.17 -3.27
N PRO A 275 -23.10 2.84 -2.10
CA PRO A 275 -24.15 2.78 -1.09
C PRO A 275 -25.52 3.18 -1.62
N THR A 276 -25.58 4.10 -2.59
CA THR A 276 -26.83 4.57 -3.21
C THR A 276 -27.53 3.45 -3.98
N ARG A 277 -26.75 2.57 -4.62
CA ARG A 277 -27.30 1.41 -5.35
C ARG A 277 -27.74 0.30 -4.42
N PHE A 278 -27.01 0.07 -3.33
CA PHE A 278 -27.39 -0.91 -2.31
C PHE A 278 -28.64 -0.51 -1.53
N LEU A 279 -28.79 0.77 -1.22
CA LEU A 279 -29.76 1.27 -0.22
C LEU A 279 -30.90 2.09 -0.84
N GLY A 280 -30.76 2.53 -2.09
CA GLY A 280 -31.73 3.40 -2.75
C GLY A 280 -32.00 4.67 -1.95
N ASN A 281 -33.28 4.98 -1.75
CA ASN A 281 -33.73 6.18 -1.01
C ASN A 281 -33.30 6.18 0.46
N ASP A 282 -32.95 5.02 1.03
CA ASP A 282 -32.58 4.90 2.45
C ASP A 282 -31.08 5.12 2.70
N ALA A 283 -30.29 5.41 1.65
CA ALA A 283 -28.84 5.58 1.74
C ALA A 283 -28.43 6.58 2.83
N ALA A 284 -29.07 7.76 2.85
CA ALA A 284 -28.78 8.80 3.84
C ALA A 284 -29.02 8.33 5.29
N ALA A 285 -30.11 7.60 5.53
CA ALA A 285 -30.45 7.10 6.86
C ALA A 285 -29.44 6.06 7.37
N HIS A 286 -28.95 5.19 6.48
CA HIS A 286 -27.97 4.17 6.84
C HIS A 286 -26.55 4.70 6.97
N LEU A 287 -26.15 5.69 6.15
CA LEU A 287 -24.90 6.42 6.33
C LEU A 287 -24.91 7.17 7.68
N ALA A 288 -26.02 7.79 8.05
CA ALA A 288 -26.17 8.41 9.38
C ALA A 288 -26.10 7.38 10.52
N ARG A 289 -26.58 6.15 10.32
CA ARG A 289 -26.45 5.05 11.30
C ARG A 289 -24.98 4.65 11.51
N ALA A 290 -24.17 4.64 10.45
CA ALA A 290 -22.72 4.41 10.58
C ALA A 290 -22.04 5.51 11.43
N GLU A 291 -22.48 6.76 11.32
CA GLU A 291 -21.99 7.85 12.17
C GLU A 291 -22.32 7.63 13.66
N THR A 292 -23.41 6.95 14.00
CA THR A 292 -23.72 6.55 15.39
C THR A 292 -22.70 5.56 15.92
N LEU A 293 -22.29 4.57 15.12
CA LEU A 293 -21.22 3.63 15.49
C LEU A 293 -19.90 4.37 15.74
N PHE A 294 -19.51 5.26 14.81
CA PHE A 294 -18.27 6.03 14.94
C PHE A 294 -18.27 6.94 16.17
N SER A 295 -19.40 7.57 16.47
CA SER A 295 -19.58 8.38 17.69
C SER A 295 -19.49 7.52 18.94
N GLY A 296 -20.06 6.31 18.92
CA GLY A 296 -19.94 5.36 20.02
C GLY A 296 -18.49 4.91 20.28
N MET A 297 -17.67 4.76 19.24
CA MET A 297 -16.24 4.49 19.38
C MET A 297 -15.50 5.66 20.03
N THR A 298 -15.68 6.89 19.51
CA THR A 298 -14.93 8.06 19.99
C THR A 298 -15.35 8.49 21.40
N GLN A 299 -16.62 8.33 21.78
CA GLN A 299 -17.09 8.59 23.15
C GLN A 299 -16.43 7.68 24.19
N GLN A 300 -15.92 6.52 23.79
CA GLN A 300 -15.16 5.62 24.65
C GLN A 300 -13.65 5.94 24.67
N GLY A 301 -13.22 7.03 24.00
CA GLY A 301 -11.81 7.39 23.86
C GLY A 301 -11.06 6.58 22.80
N ALA A 302 -11.74 5.73 22.03
CA ALA A 302 -11.12 5.03 20.93
C ALA A 302 -10.91 5.97 19.74
N ARG A 303 -9.80 5.77 19.02
CA ARG A 303 -9.49 6.50 17.79
C ARG A 303 -10.13 5.81 16.60
N LEU A 304 -10.69 6.58 15.66
CA LEU A 304 -11.15 6.00 14.41
C LEU A 304 -9.95 5.65 13.51
N PRO A 305 -9.98 4.51 12.80
CA PRO A 305 -9.07 4.22 11.71
C PRO A 305 -8.98 5.39 10.71
N GLY A 306 -7.74 5.81 10.40
CA GLY A 306 -7.44 6.97 9.55
C GLY A 306 -7.16 8.27 10.32
N GLU A 307 -7.69 8.43 11.54
CA GLU A 307 -7.63 9.72 12.26
C GLU A 307 -6.20 10.22 12.52
N ARG A 308 -5.26 9.31 12.83
CA ARG A 308 -3.83 9.65 12.93
C ARG A 308 -3.30 10.27 11.63
N ARG A 309 -3.64 9.68 10.47
CA ARG A 309 -3.18 10.15 9.16
C ARG A 309 -3.75 11.53 8.85
N TYR A 310 -5.03 11.75 9.14
CA TYR A 310 -5.66 13.06 8.91
C TYR A 310 -5.06 14.15 9.81
N GLN A 311 -4.74 13.84 11.07
CA GLN A 311 -4.02 14.76 11.95
C GLN A 311 -2.59 15.06 11.45
N SER A 312 -1.88 14.05 10.94
CA SER A 312 -0.57 14.24 10.29
C SER A 312 -0.70 15.10 9.04
N ARG A 313 -1.72 14.86 8.21
CA ARG A 313 -2.00 15.63 7.00
C ARG A 313 -2.24 17.10 7.30
N GLU A 314 -3.09 17.40 8.29
CA GLU A 314 -3.34 18.78 8.73
C GLU A 314 -2.07 19.48 9.20
N ARG A 315 -1.20 18.77 9.93
CA ARG A 315 0.09 19.29 10.37
C ARG A 315 1.02 19.53 9.19
N ALA A 316 1.14 18.57 8.28
CA ALA A 316 1.99 18.65 7.10
C ALA A 316 1.57 19.80 6.17
N ASN A 317 0.26 20.01 5.97
CA ASN A 317 -0.27 21.13 5.20
C ASN A 317 0.09 22.50 5.78
N ARG A 318 0.20 22.62 7.11
CA ARG A 318 0.50 23.89 7.80
C ARG A 318 2.00 24.13 7.96
N ASN A 319 2.75 23.08 8.25
CA ASN A 319 4.11 23.20 8.76
C ASN A 319 5.17 22.63 7.80
N GLY A 320 4.76 21.95 6.72
CA GLY A 320 5.67 21.16 5.88
C GLY A 320 5.96 19.78 6.44
N LEU A 321 6.91 19.09 5.80
CA LEU A 321 7.37 17.74 6.07
C LEU A 321 8.76 17.79 6.69
N GLU A 322 8.89 17.32 7.92
CA GLU A 322 10.18 17.17 8.58
C GLU A 322 10.78 15.79 8.26
N ILE A 323 11.86 15.77 7.50
CA ILE A 323 12.66 14.56 7.24
C ILE A 323 14.08 14.73 7.81
N THR A 324 14.77 13.62 8.06
CA THR A 324 16.16 13.69 8.53
C THR A 324 17.07 14.22 7.41
N LEU A 325 18.11 14.96 7.77
CA LEU A 325 19.10 15.44 6.80
C LEU A 325 19.76 14.27 6.06
N THR A 326 19.99 13.15 6.75
CA THR A 326 20.50 11.91 6.13
C THR A 326 19.59 11.45 5.00
N LEU A 327 18.28 11.32 5.25
CA LEU A 327 17.34 10.89 4.21
C LEU A 327 17.29 11.88 3.04
N PHE A 328 17.27 13.18 3.33
CA PHE A 328 17.29 14.21 2.29
C PHE A 328 18.54 14.07 1.39
N ASN A 329 19.71 13.84 1.99
CA ASN A 329 20.96 13.63 1.26
C ASN A 329 20.94 12.33 0.44
N ASP A 330 20.49 11.22 1.03
CA ASP A 330 20.38 9.92 0.35
C ASP A 330 19.49 10.03 -0.91
N ILE A 331 18.35 10.71 -0.81
CA ILE A 331 17.45 10.97 -1.95
C ILE A 331 18.13 11.89 -2.98
N SER A 332 18.82 12.94 -2.52
CA SER A 332 19.50 13.90 -3.40
C SER A 332 20.67 13.27 -4.17
N GLU A 333 21.32 12.25 -3.63
CA GLU A 333 22.39 11.50 -4.32
C GLU A 333 21.87 10.66 -5.50
N LEU A 334 20.58 10.26 -5.47
CA LEU A 334 19.95 9.57 -6.60
C LEU A 334 19.86 10.44 -7.86
N LEU A 335 19.87 11.77 -7.73
CA LEU A 335 19.94 12.69 -8.86
C LEU A 335 21.34 12.70 -9.51
N LYS A 336 22.39 12.62 -8.69
CA LYS A 336 23.78 12.76 -9.15
C LYS A 336 24.31 11.52 -9.85
N SER A 337 23.73 10.36 -9.58
CA SER A 337 24.17 9.06 -10.11
C SER A 337 23.69 8.74 -11.52
N SER A 338 23.00 9.69 -12.19
CA SER A 338 22.44 9.52 -13.54
C SER A 338 23.30 10.13 -14.65
N SER A 339 24.58 10.42 -14.37
CA SER A 339 25.58 10.94 -15.32
C SER A 339 26.54 9.88 -15.81
#